data_AF-A0A0Q4QUA0-F1
#
_entry.id   AF-A0A0Q4QUA0-F1
#
_cell.length_a   1.000
_cell.length_b   1.000
_cell.length_c   1.000
_cell.angle_alpha   90.00
_cell.angle_beta   90.00
_cell.angle_gamma   90.00
#
_symmetry.space_group_name_H-M   'P 1'
#
loop_
_entity.id
_entity.type
_entity.pdbx_description
1 polymer ?
#
loop_
_entity_poly.entity_id
_entity_poly.type
_entity_poly.pdbx_seq_one_letter_code
_entity_poly.pdbx_strand_id
1 'polypeptide(L)'
;MEKAMKTIKQLCGYHYIGLVIGYFSKQDIIKWVDTVIEDMEDFPYELIEVSLSNNKSLKETISMLKKASCENTLFEPLYKIIGELVTELEEARMTNENFFRYINNILDQGIALLVDDKLSKILDRLDDGYYLATQGIYGDIETIREEALEELKHFKNYK
;
A
#
# COMPACT_ATOMS: atom_id res chain seq x y z
N MET A 1 10.85 -19.30 7.21
CA MET A 1 9.89 -19.67 6.14
C MET A 1 9.50 -18.39 5.42
N GLU A 2 10.08 -18.18 4.25
CA GLU A 2 9.83 -17.03 3.41
C GLU A 2 8.51 -17.25 2.66
N LYS A 3 7.46 -16.50 3.03
CA LYS A 3 6.23 -16.44 2.22
C LYS A 3 6.39 -15.23 1.32
N ALA A 4 7.02 -15.43 0.16
CA ALA A 4 6.78 -14.56 -0.99
C ALA A 4 5.29 -14.61 -1.34
N MET A 5 4.70 -13.53 -1.82
CA MET A 5 3.34 -13.53 -2.39
C MET A 5 3.17 -14.70 -3.36
N LYS A 6 2.29 -15.66 -3.03
CA LYS A 6 2.22 -16.95 -3.72
C LYS A 6 1.15 -17.01 -4.80
N THR A 7 0.26 -16.02 -4.86
CA THR A 7 -0.90 -16.06 -5.75
C THR A 7 -1.12 -14.72 -6.43
N ILE A 8 -1.62 -14.76 -7.67
CA ILE A 8 -2.03 -13.56 -8.40
C ILE A 8 -3.05 -12.74 -7.62
N LYS A 9 -3.93 -13.38 -6.84
CA LYS A 9 -4.91 -12.69 -5.99
C LYS A 9 -4.26 -11.84 -4.89
N GLN A 10 -3.15 -12.32 -4.31
CA GLN A 10 -2.38 -11.51 -3.37
C GLN A 10 -1.75 -10.32 -4.09
N LEU A 11 -1.21 -10.52 -5.30
CA LEU A 11 -0.63 -9.43 -6.12
C LEU A 11 -1.69 -8.39 -6.47
N CYS A 12 -2.90 -8.80 -6.81
CA CYS A 12 -4.05 -7.89 -6.96
C CYS A 12 -4.30 -7.10 -5.68
N GLY A 13 -4.21 -7.74 -4.50
CA GLY A 13 -4.34 -7.08 -3.20
C GLY A 13 -3.27 -6.00 -2.97
N TYR A 14 -2.01 -6.28 -3.30
CA TYR A 14 -0.91 -5.32 -3.16
C TYR A 14 -1.11 -4.11 -4.08
N HIS A 15 -1.46 -4.36 -5.34
CA HIS A 15 -1.74 -3.30 -6.31
C HIS A 15 -3.02 -2.53 -5.98
N TYR A 16 -4.04 -3.19 -5.41
CA TYR A 16 -5.25 -2.54 -4.90
C TYR A 16 -4.92 -1.56 -3.78
N ILE A 17 -4.15 -1.99 -2.78
CA ILE A 17 -3.74 -1.15 -1.67
C ILE A 17 -2.91 0.03 -2.19
N GLY A 18 -1.89 -0.26 -3.02
CA GLY A 18 -1.04 0.78 -3.59
C GLY A 18 -1.82 1.80 -4.42
N LEU A 19 -2.83 1.39 -5.19
CA LEU A 19 -3.69 2.30 -5.94
C LEU A 19 -4.57 3.16 -5.01
N VAL A 20 -5.17 2.54 -3.99
CA VAL A 20 -6.06 3.22 -3.04
C VAL A 20 -5.33 4.27 -2.21
N ILE A 21 -4.08 4.00 -1.82
CA ILE A 21 -3.27 4.96 -1.05
C ILE A 21 -2.53 5.96 -1.95
N GLY A 22 -2.62 5.81 -3.27
CA GLY A 22 -1.96 6.69 -4.24
C GLY A 22 -0.46 6.42 -4.45
N TYR A 23 0.05 5.27 -3.98
CA TYR A 23 1.41 4.81 -4.24
C TYR A 23 1.58 4.35 -5.70
N PHE A 24 0.54 3.77 -6.30
CA PHE A 24 0.48 3.49 -7.74
C PHE A 24 -0.50 4.43 -8.44
N SER A 25 -0.13 4.88 -9.64
CA SER A 25 -1.09 5.52 -10.53
C SER A 25 -1.96 4.47 -11.23
N LYS A 26 -3.12 4.89 -11.74
CA LYS A 26 -3.97 4.04 -12.59
C LYS A 26 -3.19 3.45 -13.78
N GLN A 27 -2.25 4.21 -14.36
CA GLN A 27 -1.48 3.74 -15.51
C GLN A 27 -0.46 2.67 -15.12
N ASP A 28 0.11 2.76 -13.92
CA ASP A 28 1.03 1.72 -13.42
C ASP A 28 0.28 0.40 -13.22
N ILE A 29 -0.94 0.48 -12.69
CA ILE A 29 -1.83 -0.67 -12.52
C ILE A 29 -2.20 -1.31 -13.86
N ILE A 30 -2.60 -0.51 -14.85
CA ILE A 30 -2.95 -1.03 -16.18
C ILE A 30 -1.75 -1.74 -16.80
N LYS A 31 -0.57 -1.11 -16.78
CA LYS A 31 0.67 -1.73 -17.32
C LYS A 31 1.02 -3.04 -16.61
N TRP A 32 0.93 -3.07 -15.29
CA TRP A 32 1.19 -4.29 -14.52
C TRP A 32 0.19 -5.40 -14.91
N VAL A 33 -1.08 -5.06 -15.04
CA VAL A 33 -2.12 -6.02 -15.45
C VAL A 33 -1.88 -6.54 -16.87
N ASP A 34 -1.47 -5.68 -17.80
CA ASP A 34 -1.15 -6.10 -19.17
C ASP A 34 -0.02 -7.14 -19.16
N THR A 35 1.05 -6.92 -18.38
CA THR A 35 2.12 -7.92 -18.19
C THR A 35 1.59 -9.24 -17.61
N VAL A 36 0.70 -9.20 -16.63
CA VAL A 36 0.10 -10.42 -16.06
C VAL A 36 -0.67 -11.21 -17.11
N ILE A 37 -1.46 -10.54 -17.94
CA ILE A 37 -2.28 -11.19 -18.98
C ILE A 37 -1.39 -11.84 -20.05
N GLU A 38 -0.27 -11.21 -20.39
CA GLU A 38 0.70 -11.74 -21.35
C GLU A 38 1.46 -12.97 -20.81
N ASP A 39 1.85 -12.93 -19.53
CA ASP A 39 2.79 -13.90 -18.95
C ASP A 39 2.10 -15.07 -18.22
N MET A 40 0.82 -14.95 -17.85
CA MET A 40 0.12 -15.95 -17.06
C MET A 40 -1.05 -16.59 -17.81
N GLU A 41 -1.15 -17.91 -17.78
CA GLU A 41 -2.29 -18.64 -18.35
C GLU A 41 -3.56 -18.59 -17.46
N ASP A 42 -3.39 -18.47 -16.14
CA ASP A 42 -4.48 -18.46 -15.16
C ASP A 42 -4.47 -17.18 -14.32
N PHE A 43 -5.50 -16.35 -14.50
CA PHE A 43 -5.69 -15.10 -13.77
C PHE A 43 -7.18 -14.76 -13.62
N PRO A 44 -7.57 -13.91 -12.64
CA PRO A 44 -8.95 -13.48 -12.47
C PRO A 44 -9.45 -12.70 -13.69
N TYR A 45 -10.66 -13.03 -14.18
CA TYR A 45 -11.27 -12.34 -15.33
C TYR A 45 -11.36 -10.82 -15.13
N GLU A 46 -11.52 -10.36 -13.90
CA GLU A 46 -11.54 -8.95 -13.53
C GLU A 46 -10.29 -8.18 -13.98
N LEU A 47 -9.14 -8.87 -14.14
CA LEU A 47 -7.92 -8.23 -14.67
C LEU A 47 -8.07 -7.80 -16.13
N ILE A 48 -8.85 -8.51 -16.95
CA ILE A 48 -9.19 -8.04 -18.30
C ILE A 48 -9.97 -6.73 -18.23
N GLU A 49 -10.90 -6.60 -17.28
CA GLU A 49 -11.66 -5.37 -17.10
C GLU A 49 -10.78 -4.20 -16.64
N VAL A 50 -9.75 -4.48 -15.83
CA VAL A 50 -8.77 -3.49 -15.37
C VAL A 50 -7.89 -3.02 -16.53
N SER A 51 -7.35 -3.92 -17.35
CA SER A 51 -6.56 -3.58 -18.55
C SER A 51 -7.33 -2.63 -19.48
N LEU A 52 -8.62 -2.93 -19.71
CA LEU A 52 -9.51 -2.12 -20.55
C LEU A 52 -10.07 -0.87 -19.87
N SER A 53 -9.66 -0.56 -18.63
CA SER A 53 -10.29 0.49 -17.83
C SER A 53 -9.79 1.91 -18.12
N ASN A 54 -8.94 2.15 -19.13
CA ASN A 54 -8.29 3.44 -19.35
C ASN A 54 -9.26 4.65 -19.37
N ASN A 55 -10.46 4.48 -19.94
CA ASN A 55 -11.51 5.49 -19.99
C ASN A 55 -12.48 5.51 -18.78
N LYS A 56 -12.39 4.55 -17.87
CA LYS A 56 -13.22 4.47 -16.66
C LYS A 56 -12.71 5.39 -15.55
N SER A 57 -13.55 5.70 -14.56
CA SER A 57 -13.10 6.45 -13.38
C SER A 57 -12.13 5.63 -12.53
N LEU A 58 -11.30 6.32 -11.74
CA LEU A 58 -10.39 5.66 -10.78
C LEU A 58 -11.15 4.74 -9.81
N LYS A 59 -12.32 5.18 -9.33
CA LYS A 59 -13.18 4.40 -8.43
C LYS A 59 -13.65 3.08 -9.05
N GLU A 60 -13.97 3.08 -10.34
CA GLU A 60 -14.35 1.86 -11.05
C GLU A 60 -13.17 0.90 -11.19
N THR A 61 -11.98 1.41 -11.54
CA THR A 61 -10.76 0.59 -11.59
C THR A 61 -10.41 -0.01 -10.23
N ILE A 62 -10.51 0.77 -9.14
CA ILE A 62 -10.32 0.29 -7.76
C ILE A 62 -11.30 -0.85 -7.45
N SER A 63 -12.57 -0.69 -7.82
CA SER A 63 -13.60 -1.72 -7.58
C SER A 63 -13.31 -3.03 -8.33
N MET A 64 -12.85 -2.95 -9.58
CA MET A 64 -12.46 -4.12 -10.38
C MET A 64 -11.23 -4.82 -9.78
N LEU A 65 -10.21 -4.06 -9.42
CA LEU A 65 -8.99 -4.60 -8.81
C LEU A 65 -9.26 -5.22 -7.43
N LYS A 66 -10.17 -4.63 -6.65
CA LYS A 66 -10.63 -5.21 -5.39
C LYS A 66 -11.29 -6.57 -5.59
N LYS A 67 -12.15 -6.73 -6.61
CA LYS A 67 -12.77 -8.03 -6.93
C LYS A 67 -11.75 -9.08 -7.41
N ALA A 68 -10.72 -8.65 -8.14
CA ALA A 68 -9.61 -9.51 -8.54
C ALA A 68 -8.77 -9.97 -7.33
N SER A 69 -8.73 -9.15 -6.27
CA SER A 69 -8.12 -9.50 -4.99
C SER A 69 -9.02 -10.42 -4.15
N CYS A 70 -8.42 -11.23 -3.28
CA CYS A 70 -9.21 -12.05 -2.36
C CYS A 70 -9.54 -11.23 -1.10
N GLU A 71 -10.82 -10.85 -0.95
CA GLU A 71 -11.33 -9.94 0.08
C GLU A 71 -10.91 -10.31 1.52
N ASN A 72 -10.70 -11.59 1.81
CA ASN A 72 -10.34 -12.09 3.15
C ASN A 72 -8.82 -12.17 3.41
N THR A 73 -7.97 -11.63 2.52
CA THR A 73 -6.51 -11.86 2.58
C THR A 73 -5.67 -10.60 2.31
N LEU A 74 -6.12 -9.43 2.77
CA LEU A 74 -5.38 -8.17 2.58
C LEU A 74 -4.22 -7.96 3.57
N PHE A 75 -4.12 -8.73 4.66
CA PHE A 75 -3.06 -8.57 5.66
C PHE A 75 -1.63 -8.71 5.07
N GLU A 76 -1.36 -9.81 4.35
CA GLU A 76 -0.03 -10.01 3.75
C GLU A 76 0.31 -8.90 2.71
N PRO A 77 -0.60 -8.54 1.78
CA PRO A 77 -0.40 -7.38 0.90
C PRO A 77 -0.19 -6.04 1.61
N LEU A 78 -0.95 -5.77 2.68
CA LEU A 78 -0.82 -4.53 3.47
C LEU A 78 0.55 -4.45 4.12
N TYR A 79 0.98 -5.53 4.77
CA TYR A 79 2.30 -5.60 5.41
C TYR A 79 3.42 -5.47 4.40
N LYS A 80 3.27 -6.05 3.21
CA LYS A 80 4.23 -5.85 2.12
C LYS A 80 4.30 -4.38 1.68
N ILE A 81 3.15 -3.72 1.45
CA ILE A 81 3.11 -2.28 1.12
C ILE A 81 3.86 -1.49 2.19
N ILE A 82 3.58 -1.72 3.47
CA ILE A 82 4.25 -0.99 4.56
C ILE A 82 5.76 -1.26 4.56
N GLY A 83 6.18 -2.51 4.36
CA GLY A 83 7.59 -2.87 4.23
C GLY A 83 8.29 -2.16 3.08
N GLU A 84 7.61 -2.02 1.93
CA GLU A 84 8.13 -1.29 0.76
C GLU A 84 8.27 0.20 1.07
N LEU A 85 7.24 0.82 1.66
CA LEU A 85 7.26 2.24 2.06
C LEU A 85 8.43 2.53 3.01
N VAL A 86 8.63 1.67 4.01
CA VAL A 86 9.76 1.79 4.97
C VAL A 86 11.10 1.66 4.26
N THR A 87 11.21 0.70 3.33
CA THR A 87 12.44 0.48 2.57
C THR A 87 12.77 1.69 1.69
N GLU A 88 11.79 2.25 0.99
CA GLU A 88 12.00 3.45 0.18
C GLU A 88 12.35 4.69 1.01
N LEU A 89 11.77 4.83 2.20
CA LEU A 89 12.10 5.91 3.14
C LEU A 89 13.53 5.77 3.69
N GLU A 90 13.93 4.56 4.07
CA GLU A 90 15.27 4.25 4.59
C GLU A 90 16.35 4.50 3.52
N GLU A 91 16.08 4.09 2.28
CA GLU A 91 16.99 4.22 1.14
C GLU A 91 16.91 5.59 0.45
N ALA A 92 16.22 6.56 1.07
CA ALA A 92 16.06 7.93 0.59
C ALA A 92 15.47 8.05 -0.84
N ARG A 93 14.68 7.05 -1.27
CA ARG A 93 13.89 7.09 -2.52
C ARG A 93 12.54 7.76 -2.34
N MET A 94 12.09 7.93 -1.10
CA MET A 94 10.84 8.59 -0.74
C MET A 94 11.10 9.73 0.24
N THR A 95 10.36 10.84 0.09
CA THR A 95 10.37 11.95 1.06
C THR A 95 9.52 11.61 2.28
N ASN A 96 9.81 12.22 3.43
CA ASN A 96 8.97 12.10 4.63
C ASN A 96 7.51 12.46 4.34
N GLU A 97 7.28 13.56 3.61
CA GLU A 97 5.93 13.99 3.21
C GLU A 97 5.15 12.91 2.47
N ASN A 98 5.76 12.27 1.46
CA ASN A 98 5.10 11.21 0.72
C ASN A 98 4.83 9.99 1.60
N PHE A 99 5.80 9.60 2.44
CA PHE A 99 5.65 8.47 3.35
C PHE A 99 4.47 8.67 4.30
N PHE A 100 4.44 9.77 5.05
CA PHE A 100 3.38 10.04 6.01
C PHE A 100 2.03 10.27 5.34
N ARG A 101 1.99 10.85 4.14
CA ARG A 101 0.77 10.89 3.32
C ARG A 101 0.25 9.49 3.01
N TYR A 102 1.11 8.53 2.68
CA TYR A 102 0.69 7.14 2.45
C TYR A 102 0.23 6.46 3.74
N ILE A 103 0.88 6.73 4.88
CA ILE A 103 0.43 6.25 6.20
C ILE A 103 -0.97 6.78 6.53
N ASN A 104 -1.21 8.09 6.36
CA ASN A 104 -2.51 8.72 6.55
C ASN A 104 -3.58 8.09 5.64
N ASN A 105 -3.25 7.87 4.36
CA ASN A 105 -4.17 7.21 3.43
C ASN A 105 -4.47 5.75 3.83
N ILE A 106 -3.54 5.03 4.47
CA ILE A 106 -3.80 3.67 5.01
C ILE A 106 -4.80 3.77 6.17
N LEU A 107 -4.63 4.73 7.08
CA LEU A 107 -5.53 4.97 8.22
C LEU A 107 -6.96 5.30 7.75
N ASP A 108 -7.10 6.22 6.80
CA ASP A 108 -8.38 6.61 6.21
C ASP A 108 -9.13 5.41 5.59
N GLN A 109 -8.38 4.43 5.11
CA GLN A 109 -8.92 3.22 4.47
C GLN A 109 -8.98 2.04 5.44
N GLY A 110 -8.69 2.23 6.72
CA GLY A 110 -8.36 1.17 7.68
C GLY A 110 -9.35 0.00 7.73
N ILE A 111 -10.67 0.28 7.69
CA ILE A 111 -11.71 -0.76 7.63
C ILE A 111 -11.61 -1.57 6.33
N ALA A 112 -11.44 -0.90 5.19
CA ALA A 112 -11.37 -1.55 3.89
C ALA A 112 -10.06 -2.33 3.68
N LEU A 113 -9.00 -1.97 4.41
CA LEU A 113 -7.69 -2.60 4.35
C LEU A 113 -7.45 -3.65 5.44
N LEU A 114 -8.43 -3.87 6.33
CA LEU A 114 -8.34 -4.79 7.46
C LEU A 114 -7.17 -4.43 8.39
N VAL A 115 -6.90 -3.14 8.60
CA VAL A 115 -5.89 -2.68 9.55
C VAL A 115 -6.33 -3.08 10.97
N ASP A 116 -5.49 -3.84 11.67
CA ASP A 116 -5.78 -4.24 13.06
C ASP A 116 -5.56 -3.08 14.04
N ASP A 117 -6.16 -3.18 15.23
CA ASP A 117 -6.11 -2.13 16.26
C ASP A 117 -4.68 -1.75 16.68
N LYS A 118 -3.75 -2.71 16.65
CA LYS A 118 -2.37 -2.45 17.07
C LYS A 118 -1.66 -1.64 15.99
N LEU A 119 -1.77 -2.04 14.74
CA LEU A 119 -1.20 -1.31 13.62
C LEU A 119 -1.84 0.07 13.50
N SER A 120 -3.16 0.16 13.60
CA SER A 120 -3.91 1.43 13.56
C SER A 120 -3.36 2.44 14.56
N LYS A 121 -3.16 2.05 15.83
CA LYS A 121 -2.58 2.93 16.86
C LYS A 121 -1.15 3.38 16.57
N ILE A 122 -0.33 2.51 15.96
CA ILE A 122 1.04 2.87 15.58
C ILE A 122 1.00 3.92 14.47
N LEU A 123 0.22 3.65 13.42
CA LEU A 123 0.11 4.55 12.27
C LEU A 123 -0.47 5.90 12.68
N ASP A 124 -1.52 5.91 13.49
CA ASP A 124 -2.20 7.12 14.00
C ASP A 124 -1.24 8.02 14.78
N ARG A 125 -0.49 7.43 15.71
CA ARG A 125 0.52 8.16 16.49
C ARG A 125 1.64 8.73 15.62
N LEU A 126 2.09 7.98 14.61
CA LEU A 126 3.15 8.41 13.70
C LEU A 126 2.68 9.56 12.79
N ASP A 127 1.45 9.48 12.28
CA ASP A 127 0.83 10.53 11.45
C ASP A 127 0.62 11.82 12.26
N ASP A 128 0.03 11.70 13.46
CA ASP A 128 -0.14 12.82 14.39
C ASP A 128 1.21 13.45 14.77
N GLY A 129 2.21 12.62 15.07
CA GLY A 129 3.57 13.06 15.39
C GLY A 129 4.19 13.86 14.24
N TYR A 130 4.04 13.38 13.01
CA TYR A 130 4.54 14.07 11.83
C TYR A 130 3.80 15.40 11.60
N TYR A 131 2.48 15.42 11.74
CA TYR A 131 1.70 16.65 11.67
C TYR A 131 2.18 17.68 12.70
N LEU A 132 2.34 17.29 13.97
CA LEU A 132 2.80 18.21 15.01
C LEU A 132 4.22 18.75 14.76
N ALA A 133 5.13 17.90 14.27
CA ALA A 133 6.49 18.30 13.94
C ALA A 133 6.52 19.27 12.74
N THR A 134 5.74 19.01 11.68
CA THR A 134 5.66 19.88 10.50
C THR A 134 5.04 21.24 10.81
N GLN A 135 4.10 21.31 11.76
CA GLN A 135 3.54 22.57 12.25
C GLN A 135 4.44 23.31 13.25
N GLY A 136 5.59 22.74 13.63
CA GLY A 136 6.49 23.30 14.64
C GLY A 136 5.89 23.34 16.06
N ILE A 137 4.91 22.47 16.34
CA ILE A 137 4.19 22.40 17.62
C ILE A 137 4.93 21.51 18.62
N TYR A 138 5.33 20.30 18.20
CA TYR A 138 6.00 19.32 19.07
C TYR A 138 6.89 18.38 18.26
N GLY A 139 8.06 18.04 18.83
CA GLY A 139 9.03 17.14 18.21
C GLY A 139 9.72 17.75 16.99
N ASP A 140 10.46 16.92 16.28
CA ASP A 140 11.09 17.26 15.00
C ASP A 140 10.90 16.11 13.99
N ILE A 141 10.98 16.47 12.71
CA ILE A 141 10.68 15.56 11.60
C ILE A 141 11.63 14.35 11.57
N GLU A 142 12.92 14.55 11.89
CA GLU A 142 13.89 13.45 11.84
C GLU A 142 13.67 12.45 12.97
N THR A 143 13.34 12.91 14.18
CA THR A 143 12.96 12.02 15.28
C THR A 143 11.74 11.17 14.91
N ILE A 144 10.67 11.76 14.37
CA ILE A 144 9.46 11.02 13.96
C ILE A 144 9.76 10.05 12.81
N ARG A 145 10.63 10.44 11.87
CA ARG A 145 11.12 9.56 10.80
C ARG A 145 11.86 8.35 11.38
N GLU A 146 12.76 8.54 12.34
CA GLU A 146 13.51 7.45 12.97
C GLU A 146 12.58 6.49 13.74
N GLU A 147 11.57 7.01 14.46
CA GLU A 147 10.54 6.20 15.12
C GLU A 147 9.76 5.35 14.11
N ALA A 148 9.34 5.94 12.99
CA ALA A 148 8.61 5.22 11.94
C ALA A 148 9.45 4.07 11.37
N LEU A 149 10.73 4.31 11.08
CA LEU A 149 11.66 3.29 10.60
C LEU A 149 11.81 2.17 11.64
N GLU A 150 12.04 2.50 12.90
CA GLU A 150 12.26 1.51 13.96
C GLU A 150 11.04 0.63 14.21
N GLU A 151 9.85 1.23 14.28
CA GLU A 151 8.62 0.52 14.62
C GLU A 151 8.08 -0.30 13.45
N LEU A 152 8.26 0.16 12.22
CA LEU A 152 7.69 -0.49 11.03
C LEU A 152 8.69 -1.39 10.29
N LYS A 153 9.99 -1.38 10.62
CA LYS A 153 11.01 -2.22 9.94
C LYS A 153 10.69 -3.71 9.88
N HIS A 154 9.95 -4.23 10.85
CA HIS A 154 9.61 -5.65 10.89
C HIS A 154 8.71 -6.08 9.71
N PHE A 155 7.97 -5.14 9.10
CA PHE A 155 7.17 -5.37 7.90
C PHE A 155 8.00 -5.59 6.63
N LYS A 156 9.28 -5.18 6.61
CA LYS A 156 10.21 -5.47 5.50
C LYS A 156 10.46 -6.97 5.27
N ASN A 157 10.08 -7.81 6.23
CA ASN A 157 10.21 -9.26 6.11
C ASN A 157 9.09 -9.92 5.29
N TYR A 158 8.04 -9.16 4.92
CA TYR A 158 6.95 -9.64 4.06
C TYR A 158 7.34 -9.42 2.59
N LYS A 159 7.44 -10.51 1.83
CA LYS A 159 7.86 -10.50 0.42
C LYS A 159 6.70 -10.78 -0.53
#